data_AF-L0GT44-F1
#
_entry.id   AF-L0GT44-F1
#
_cell.length_a   1.000
_cell.length_b   1.000
_cell.length_c   1.000
_cell.angle_alpha   90.00
_cell.angle_beta   90.00
_cell.angle_gamma   90.00
#
_symmetry.space_group_name_H-M   'P 1'
#
loop_
_entity.id
_entity.type
_entity.pdbx_description
1 polymer ?
#
loop_
_entity_poly.entity_id
_entity_poly.type
_entity_poly.pdbx_seq_one_letter_code
_entity_poly.pdbx_strand_id
1 'polypeptide(L)'
;MEAARHTRDRHTYGDYLAWPDDVRYELIDGEAYPMAPAPTLEHQEVAGEIFRQLANALADPGQACRPFIAPVDVRLPRAAEADELIDTVVQPDVLVVCDPAKLDRRGVRGAPDLVVEVLSPATASHDHRRKRQVYERAGVREFWLVHPTDRMVTIYRLAESRFGKPEICELAGETPVAILSGDGLRRPLPSAHRSGKAARGRRDRCCSPAPSCVGRLTETGSPPRSGRSPCWRSCRR
;
A
#
# COMPACT_ATOMS: atom_id res chain seq x y z
N MET A 1 34.28 -2.73 8.58
CA MET A 1 33.70 -1.82 9.59
C MET A 1 32.39 -2.44 10.02
N GLU A 2 32.32 -2.83 11.28
CA GLU A 2 31.18 -3.54 11.87
C GLU A 2 30.04 -2.53 12.06
N ALA A 3 28.92 -2.71 11.35
CA ALA A 3 27.74 -1.89 11.54
C ALA A 3 27.30 -2.04 13.01
N ALA A 4 27.49 -0.99 13.80
CA ALA A 4 27.16 -1.01 15.20
C ALA A 4 25.66 -1.27 15.33
N ARG A 5 25.31 -2.49 15.75
CA ARG A 5 23.98 -2.77 16.28
C ARG A 5 23.85 -1.96 17.57
N HIS A 6 23.23 -0.78 17.51
CA HIS A 6 22.73 -0.11 18.70
C HIS A 6 21.79 -1.08 19.40
N THR A 7 22.29 -1.67 20.49
CA THR A 7 21.63 -2.75 21.20
C THR A 7 21.05 -2.18 22.50
N ARG A 8 19.72 -2.34 22.64
CA ARG A 8 18.88 -2.20 23.86
C ARG A 8 18.44 -0.83 24.37
N ASP A 9 18.86 0.29 23.79
CA ASP A 9 18.30 1.58 24.18
C ASP A 9 17.05 1.90 23.34
N ARG A 10 15.97 2.33 24.00
CA ARG A 10 14.78 2.84 23.32
C ARG A 10 15.08 4.27 22.86
N HIS A 11 14.95 4.52 21.57
CA HIS A 11 15.19 5.82 20.94
C HIS A 11 13.88 6.53 20.60
N THR A 12 13.95 7.85 20.49
CA THR A 12 12.86 8.68 19.97
C THR A 12 13.28 9.43 18.70
N TYR A 13 12.33 10.09 18.06
CA TYR A 13 12.61 10.96 16.92
C TYR A 13 13.58 12.10 17.28
N GLY A 14 13.56 12.58 18.53
CA GLY A 14 14.54 13.54 19.03
C GLY A 14 15.98 13.01 18.99
N ASP A 15 16.18 11.75 19.38
CA ASP A 15 17.50 11.08 19.28
C ASP A 15 17.89 10.86 17.82
N TYR A 16 16.96 10.38 17.00
CA TYR A 16 17.14 10.14 15.57
C TYR A 16 17.66 11.38 14.82
N LEU A 17 17.14 12.57 15.16
CA LEU A 17 17.58 13.84 14.55
C LEU A 17 19.02 14.24 14.92
N ALA A 18 19.59 13.66 15.96
CA ALA A 18 20.96 13.94 16.41
C ALA A 18 21.96 12.90 15.89
N TRP A 19 21.50 11.84 15.21
CA TRP A 19 22.39 10.82 14.66
C TRP A 19 23.16 11.35 13.45
N PRO A 20 24.36 10.82 13.19
CA PRO A 20 25.09 11.16 11.98
C PRO A 20 24.37 10.64 10.73
N ASP A 21 24.48 11.38 9.62
CA ASP A 21 23.82 11.05 8.36
C ASP A 21 24.53 9.95 7.53
N ASP A 22 25.56 9.30 8.09
CA ASP A 22 26.35 8.28 7.40
C ASP A 22 25.63 6.94 7.27
N VAL A 23 24.69 6.65 8.18
CA VAL A 23 23.81 5.49 8.15
C VAL A 23 22.36 5.94 8.29
N ARG A 24 21.52 5.52 7.34
CA ARG A 24 20.08 5.76 7.41
C ARG A 24 19.41 4.70 8.28
N TYR A 25 18.50 5.13 9.13
CA TYR A 25 17.74 4.25 10.02
C TYR A 25 16.24 4.43 9.82
N GLU A 26 15.49 3.37 10.01
CA GLU A 26 14.09 3.46 10.44
C GLU A 26 14.03 3.21 11.96
N LEU A 27 13.14 3.91 12.64
CA LEU A 27 12.87 3.71 14.06
C LEU A 27 11.54 2.98 14.20
N ILE A 28 11.50 1.82 14.85
CA ILE A 28 10.23 1.09 15.05
C ILE A 28 10.11 0.66 16.51
N ASP A 29 9.07 1.14 17.18
CA ASP A 29 8.78 0.85 18.59
C ASP A 29 9.95 1.18 19.55
N GLY A 30 10.75 2.18 19.18
CA GLY A 30 11.95 2.64 19.89
C GLY A 30 13.24 1.92 19.48
N GLU A 31 13.19 0.94 18.58
CA GLU A 31 14.36 0.23 18.10
C GLU A 31 14.85 0.78 16.75
N ALA A 32 16.15 1.04 16.63
CA ALA A 32 16.78 1.53 15.42
C ALA A 32 17.12 0.37 14.46
N TYR A 33 16.62 0.45 13.23
CA TYR A 33 16.88 -0.51 12.16
C TYR A 33 17.70 0.16 11.06
N PRO A 34 18.97 -0.23 10.85
CA PRO A 34 19.75 0.31 9.76
C PRO A 34 19.09 -0.09 8.44
N MET A 35 18.87 0.88 7.57
CA MET A 35 18.35 0.64 6.23
C MET A 35 19.38 -0.12 5.41
N ALA A 36 18.89 -0.89 4.44
CA ALA A 36 19.76 -1.51 3.45
C ALA A 36 20.55 -0.45 2.66
N PRO A 37 21.68 -0.83 2.03
CA PRO A 37 22.35 0.01 1.04
C PRO A 37 21.39 0.46 -0.07
N ALA A 38 21.88 1.37 -0.93
CA ALA A 38 21.08 1.94 -2.01
C ALA A 38 20.30 0.85 -2.79
N PRO A 39 19.00 1.09 -3.07
CA PRO A 39 18.13 0.12 -3.72
C PRO A 39 18.61 -0.21 -5.15
N THR A 40 18.17 -1.37 -5.66
CA THR A 40 18.48 -1.79 -7.03
C THR A 40 17.76 -0.93 -8.07
N LEU A 41 18.22 -0.97 -9.33
CA LEU A 41 17.53 -0.29 -10.43
C LEU A 41 16.08 -0.79 -10.61
N GLU A 42 15.87 -2.10 -10.55
CA GLU A 42 14.52 -2.70 -10.64
C GLU A 42 13.59 -2.16 -9.55
N HIS A 43 14.07 -2.04 -8.31
CA HIS A 43 13.31 -1.45 -7.21
C HIS A 43 12.90 0.01 -7.52
N GLN A 44 13.85 0.80 -8.01
CA GLN A 44 13.63 2.20 -8.35
C GLN A 44 12.68 2.37 -9.53
N GLU A 45 12.80 1.53 -10.56
CA GLU A 45 11.88 1.53 -11.71
C GLU A 45 10.44 1.21 -11.28
N VAL A 46 10.26 0.19 -10.44
CA VAL A 46 8.93 -0.20 -9.94
C VAL A 46 8.33 0.88 -9.04
N ALA A 47 9.08 1.37 -8.05
CA ALA A 47 8.60 2.42 -7.14
C ALA A 47 8.29 3.72 -7.90
N GLY A 48 9.18 4.13 -8.80
CA GLY A 48 9.02 5.34 -9.62
C GLY A 48 7.80 5.25 -10.54
N GLU A 49 7.55 4.09 -11.14
CA GLU A 49 6.39 3.88 -12.00
C GLU A 49 5.07 3.91 -11.20
N ILE A 50 5.03 3.26 -10.03
CA ILE A 50 3.86 3.31 -9.13
C ILE A 50 3.58 4.77 -8.72
N PHE A 51 4.60 5.50 -8.28
CA PHE A 51 4.48 6.91 -7.93
C PHE A 51 3.96 7.76 -9.09
N ARG A 52 4.55 7.61 -10.29
CA ARG A 52 4.17 8.36 -11.50
C ARG A 52 2.68 8.20 -11.80
N GLN A 53 2.17 6.98 -11.68
CA GLN A 53 0.76 6.71 -11.93
C GLN A 53 -0.15 7.30 -10.87
N LEU A 54 0.18 7.13 -9.59
CA LEU A 54 -0.55 7.77 -8.49
C LEU A 54 -0.58 9.29 -8.70
N ALA A 55 0.55 9.91 -9.03
CA ALA A 55 0.65 11.35 -9.30
C ALA A 55 -0.25 11.80 -10.46
N ASN A 56 -0.25 11.06 -11.57
CA ASN A 56 -1.15 11.37 -12.70
C ASN A 56 -2.62 11.21 -12.34
N ALA A 57 -2.92 10.24 -11.50
CA ALA A 57 -4.28 9.89 -11.12
C ALA A 57 -4.83 10.85 -10.05
N LEU A 58 -3.95 11.47 -9.26
CA LEU A 58 -4.24 12.44 -8.21
C LEU A 58 -3.95 13.89 -8.62
N ALA A 59 -3.79 14.15 -9.92
CA ALA A 59 -3.41 15.47 -10.44
C ALA A 59 -4.56 16.50 -10.41
N ASP A 60 -5.81 16.06 -10.18
CA ASP A 60 -6.97 16.95 -10.15
C ASP A 60 -6.94 17.86 -8.90
N PRO A 61 -6.97 19.20 -9.04
CA PRO A 61 -6.99 20.13 -7.93
C PRO A 61 -8.15 19.92 -6.93
N GLY A 62 -9.22 19.23 -7.32
CA GLY A 62 -10.33 18.88 -6.44
C GLY A 62 -10.03 17.72 -5.47
N GLN A 63 -8.93 16.98 -5.66
CA GLN A 63 -8.54 15.87 -4.79
C GLN A 63 -7.50 16.32 -3.75
N ALA A 64 -7.81 16.08 -2.47
CA ALA A 64 -6.92 16.42 -1.35
C ALA A 64 -5.70 15.47 -1.20
N CYS A 65 -5.66 14.38 -1.98
CA CYS A 65 -4.64 13.34 -1.87
C CYS A 65 -3.37 13.67 -2.64
N ARG A 66 -2.22 13.58 -1.96
CA ARG A 66 -0.89 13.82 -2.53
C ARG A 66 -0.03 12.56 -2.39
N PRO A 67 0.54 12.05 -3.49
CA PRO A 67 1.52 10.98 -3.42
C PRO A 67 2.92 11.53 -3.13
N PHE A 68 3.75 10.71 -2.48
CA PHE A 68 5.16 10.95 -2.22
C PHE A 68 5.96 9.67 -2.51
N ILE A 69 7.25 9.84 -2.75
CA ILE A 69 8.22 8.75 -2.98
C ILE A 69 9.41 8.96 -2.05
N ALA A 70 10.02 7.87 -1.57
CA ALA A 70 11.18 7.92 -0.69
C ALA A 70 12.36 8.73 -1.30
N PRO A 71 13.22 9.36 -0.46
CA PRO A 71 13.16 9.37 1.01
C PRO A 71 12.17 10.40 1.57
N VAL A 72 11.39 9.98 2.56
CA VAL A 72 10.50 10.85 3.34
C VAL A 72 10.17 10.20 4.68
N ASP A 73 10.33 10.96 5.77
CA ASP A 73 10.02 10.45 7.10
C ASP A 73 8.52 10.45 7.35
N VAL A 74 8.02 9.30 7.78
CA VAL A 74 6.66 9.10 8.28
C VAL A 74 6.73 8.82 9.77
N ARG A 75 6.37 9.83 10.56
CA ARG A 75 6.40 9.79 12.03
C ARG A 75 5.03 9.34 12.53
N LEU A 76 4.98 8.21 13.23
CA LEU A 76 3.75 7.53 13.63
C LEU A 76 3.55 7.66 15.15
N PRO A 77 2.89 8.73 15.63
CA PRO A 77 2.59 8.88 17.05
C PRO A 77 1.57 7.83 17.51
N ARG A 78 1.67 7.40 18.78
CA ARG A 78 0.71 6.53 19.47
C ARG A 78 -0.44 7.29 20.10
N ALA A 79 -0.23 8.55 20.46
CA ALA A 79 -1.21 9.43 21.08
C ALA A 79 -0.95 10.89 20.67
N ALA A 80 -1.20 11.83 21.59
CA ALA A 80 -0.99 13.27 21.38
C ALA A 80 0.41 13.74 21.81
N GLU A 81 1.42 12.86 21.79
CA GLU A 81 2.78 13.24 22.16
C GLU A 81 3.42 14.26 21.20
N ALA A 82 4.38 15.01 21.72
CA ALA A 82 5.24 15.87 20.92
C ALA A 82 6.08 15.06 19.93
N ASP A 83 6.46 15.68 18.81
CA ASP A 83 7.20 15.01 17.73
C ASP A 83 8.47 14.34 18.22
N GLU A 84 9.22 15.02 19.08
CA GLU A 84 10.51 14.56 19.60
C GLU A 84 10.38 13.29 20.46
N LEU A 85 9.17 12.95 20.91
CA LEU A 85 8.87 11.76 21.71
C LEU A 85 8.36 10.57 20.88
N ILE A 86 8.12 10.76 19.58
CA ILE A 86 7.64 9.69 18.70
C ILE A 86 8.71 8.59 18.62
N ASP A 87 8.31 7.35 18.87
CA ASP A 87 9.20 6.18 18.91
C ASP A 87 9.13 5.32 17.63
N THR A 88 8.40 5.78 16.62
CA THR A 88 8.22 5.06 15.36
C THR A 88 8.29 6.02 14.17
N VAL A 89 9.34 5.90 13.37
CA VAL A 89 9.62 6.68 12.17
C VAL A 89 10.05 5.73 11.06
N VAL A 90 9.30 5.71 9.97
CA VAL A 90 9.50 4.80 8.83
C VAL A 90 9.66 5.58 7.54
N GLN A 91 10.30 4.99 6.54
CA GLN A 91 10.55 5.59 5.23
C GLN A 91 10.04 4.64 4.13
N PRO A 92 8.72 4.60 3.88
CA PRO A 92 8.15 3.74 2.85
C PRO A 92 8.54 4.20 1.45
N ASP A 93 8.59 3.26 0.51
CA ASP A 93 8.99 3.55 -0.88
C ASP A 93 8.04 4.52 -1.58
N VAL A 94 6.73 4.29 -1.47
CA VAL A 94 5.69 5.18 -2.02
C VAL A 94 4.55 5.29 -1.01
N LEU A 95 3.95 6.47 -0.89
CA LEU A 95 2.81 6.71 -0.01
C LEU A 95 1.86 7.74 -0.59
N VAL A 96 0.61 7.75 -0.09
CA VAL A 96 -0.40 8.77 -0.39
C VAL A 96 -0.95 9.34 0.92
N VAL A 97 -1.07 10.65 1.00
CA VAL A 97 -1.67 11.37 2.14
C VAL A 97 -2.77 12.29 1.64
N CYS A 98 -3.98 12.12 2.17
CA CYS A 98 -5.18 12.88 1.81
C CYS A 98 -5.55 13.97 2.81
N ASP A 99 -4.97 13.92 4.01
CA ASP A 99 -5.14 14.96 5.02
C ASP A 99 -3.90 15.88 5.02
N PRO A 100 -4.01 17.11 4.51
CA PRO A 100 -2.88 18.05 4.48
C PRO A 100 -2.41 18.46 5.88
N ALA A 101 -3.22 18.29 6.93
CA ALA A 101 -2.80 18.59 8.31
C ALA A 101 -1.73 17.61 8.82
N LYS A 102 -1.56 16.46 8.16
CA LYS A 102 -0.48 15.49 8.44
C LYS A 102 0.84 15.89 7.77
N LEU A 103 0.86 16.91 6.91
CA LEU A 103 2.03 17.28 6.12
C LEU A 103 2.72 18.50 6.72
N ASP A 104 4.02 18.39 6.96
CA ASP A 104 4.86 19.52 7.37
C ASP A 104 6.25 19.45 6.74
N ARG A 105 7.12 20.39 7.10
CA ARG A 105 8.50 20.49 6.58
C ARG A 105 9.40 19.29 6.89
N ARG A 106 9.05 18.49 7.91
CA ARG A 106 9.78 17.29 8.35
C ARG A 106 9.25 16.01 7.70
N GLY A 107 8.16 16.08 6.93
CA GLY A 107 7.57 14.94 6.23
C GLY A 107 6.11 14.72 6.62
N VAL A 108 5.76 13.48 6.98
CA VAL A 108 4.40 13.09 7.36
C VAL A 108 4.33 12.85 8.86
N ARG A 109 3.35 13.46 9.53
CA ARG A 109 3.01 13.21 10.94
C ARG A 109 1.66 12.50 11.03
N GLY A 110 1.69 11.19 11.28
CA GLY A 110 0.51 10.33 11.30
C GLY A 110 0.48 9.34 10.14
N ALA A 111 -0.50 8.44 10.15
CA ALA A 111 -0.62 7.39 9.15
C ALA A 111 -0.97 7.94 7.76
N PRO A 112 -0.20 7.57 6.71
CA PRO A 112 -0.62 7.73 5.33
C PRO A 112 -1.88 6.92 5.02
N ASP A 113 -2.56 7.32 3.96
CA ASP A 113 -3.76 6.65 3.48
C ASP A 113 -3.41 5.38 2.70
N LEU A 114 -2.36 5.44 1.89
CA LEU A 114 -1.74 4.29 1.22
C LEU A 114 -0.25 4.25 1.56
N VAL A 115 0.26 3.06 1.82
CA VAL A 115 1.69 2.77 1.85
C VAL A 115 2.00 1.64 0.88
N VAL A 116 3.06 1.79 0.10
CA VAL A 116 3.59 0.77 -0.81
C VAL A 116 5.04 0.51 -0.43
N GLU A 117 5.36 -0.76 -0.20
CA GLU A 117 6.73 -1.27 0.02
C GLU A 117 7.10 -2.18 -1.15
N VAL A 118 8.21 -1.90 -1.80
CA VAL A 118 8.75 -2.70 -2.90
C VAL A 118 9.82 -3.63 -2.34
N LEU A 119 9.63 -4.93 -2.54
CA LEU A 119 10.60 -5.90 -2.07
C LEU A 119 11.87 -5.85 -2.91
N SER A 120 13.00 -5.77 -2.22
CA SER A 120 14.32 -6.05 -2.80
C SER A 120 14.84 -7.39 -2.28
N PRO A 121 15.77 -8.05 -2.99
CA PRO A 121 16.43 -9.27 -2.48
C PRO A 121 17.13 -9.09 -1.12
N ALA A 122 17.46 -7.84 -0.75
CA ALA A 122 18.18 -7.50 0.47
C ALA A 122 17.28 -7.32 1.72
N THR A 123 15.98 -7.07 1.53
CA THR A 123 15.02 -6.83 2.63
C THR A 123 14.28 -8.14 2.95
N ALA A 124 14.81 -8.89 3.91
CA ALA A 124 14.31 -10.20 4.32
C ALA A 124 12.88 -10.15 4.88
N SER A 125 12.15 -11.27 4.76
CA SER A 125 10.75 -11.49 5.17
C SER A 125 10.34 -11.00 6.57
N HIS A 126 11.29 -10.79 7.48
CA HIS A 126 11.02 -10.29 8.84
C HIS A 126 10.65 -8.81 8.87
N ASP A 127 11.21 -8.00 7.96
CA ASP A 127 10.98 -6.55 7.92
C ASP A 127 9.51 -6.22 7.64
N HIS A 128 8.93 -6.84 6.61
CA HIS A 128 7.55 -6.59 6.20
C HIS A 128 6.51 -7.05 7.21
N ARG A 129 6.79 -8.08 8.03
CA ARG A 129 5.87 -8.48 9.10
C ARG A 129 5.77 -7.41 10.18
N ARG A 130 6.91 -6.81 10.57
CA ARG A 130 6.96 -5.74 11.55
C ARG A 130 6.30 -4.48 11.00
N LYS A 131 6.69 -4.05 9.80
CA LYS A 131 6.09 -2.88 9.14
C LYS A 131 4.59 -3.02 8.97
N ARG A 132 4.09 -4.20 8.58
CA ARG A 132 2.64 -4.47 8.52
C ARG A 132 1.94 -4.23 9.86
N GLN A 133 2.50 -4.70 10.98
CA GLN A 133 1.92 -4.48 12.30
C GLN A 133 1.93 -2.99 12.69
N VAL A 134 3.00 -2.28 12.36
CA VAL A 134 3.12 -0.83 12.56
C VAL A 134 2.05 -0.08 11.77
N TYR A 135 1.92 -0.37 10.48
CA TYR A 135 0.93 0.26 9.60
C TYR A 135 -0.52 -0.05 10.01
N GLU A 136 -0.80 -1.30 10.39
CA GLU A 136 -2.11 -1.71 10.90
C GLU A 136 -2.48 -0.91 12.14
N ARG A 137 -1.58 -0.87 13.13
CA ARG A 137 -1.78 -0.15 14.39
C ARG A 137 -1.90 1.36 14.19
N ALA A 138 -1.14 1.92 13.25
CA ALA A 138 -1.18 3.34 12.94
C ALA A 138 -2.45 3.75 12.17
N GLY A 139 -3.17 2.78 11.59
CA GLY A 139 -4.40 3.03 10.84
C GLY A 139 -4.18 3.39 9.38
N VAL A 140 -3.09 2.90 8.77
CA VAL A 140 -2.91 2.97 7.31
C VAL A 140 -4.07 2.23 6.65
N ARG A 141 -4.82 2.89 5.76
CA ARG A 141 -6.05 2.33 5.20
C ARG A 141 -5.78 1.20 4.20
N GLU A 142 -4.72 1.34 3.42
CA GLU A 142 -4.31 0.35 2.43
C GLU A 142 -2.77 0.21 2.42
N PHE A 143 -2.29 -1.03 2.48
CA PHE A 143 -0.85 -1.35 2.51
C PHE A 143 -0.52 -2.38 1.44
N TRP A 144 0.35 -2.01 0.51
CA TRP A 144 0.78 -2.85 -0.61
C TRP A 144 2.21 -3.34 -0.40
N LEU A 145 2.40 -4.64 -0.57
CA LEU A 145 3.71 -5.27 -0.63
C LEU A 145 3.93 -5.77 -2.05
N VAL A 146 4.82 -5.11 -2.79
CA VAL A 146 5.10 -5.41 -4.19
C VAL A 146 6.28 -6.38 -4.26
N HIS A 147 6.12 -7.46 -5.00
CA HIS A 147 7.13 -8.49 -5.24
C HIS A 147 7.59 -8.40 -6.71
N PRO A 148 8.64 -7.62 -7.05
CA PRO A 148 9.08 -7.45 -8.43
C PRO A 148 9.47 -8.78 -9.08
N THR A 149 10.28 -9.59 -8.39
CA THR A 149 10.78 -10.88 -8.88
C THR A 149 9.64 -11.88 -9.15
N ASP A 150 8.70 -11.99 -8.22
CA ASP A 150 7.55 -12.90 -8.36
C ASP A 150 6.44 -12.31 -9.25
N ARG A 151 6.57 -11.03 -9.63
CA ARG A 151 5.56 -10.24 -10.34
C ARG A 151 4.19 -10.33 -9.68
N MET A 152 4.15 -10.11 -8.37
CA MET A 152 2.91 -10.10 -7.58
C MET A 152 2.82 -8.86 -6.69
N VAL A 153 1.61 -8.53 -6.26
CA VAL A 153 1.34 -7.56 -5.20
C VAL A 153 0.43 -8.19 -4.16
N THR A 154 0.80 -8.03 -2.89
CA THR A 154 -0.02 -8.42 -1.74
C THR A 154 -0.63 -7.15 -1.15
N ILE A 155 -1.95 -7.07 -1.09
CA ILE A 155 -2.71 -5.89 -0.68
C ILE A 155 -3.43 -6.19 0.63
N TYR A 156 -3.12 -5.40 1.65
CA TYR A 156 -3.82 -5.39 2.92
C TYR A 156 -4.74 -4.16 2.99
N ARG A 157 -5.98 -4.36 3.41
CA ARG A 157 -6.95 -3.27 3.62
C ARG A 157 -7.44 -3.29 5.05
N LEU A 158 -7.47 -2.10 5.66
CA LEU A 158 -7.88 -1.95 7.04
C LEU A 158 -9.42 -2.01 7.12
N ALA A 159 -9.92 -2.92 7.95
CA ALA A 159 -11.33 -3.05 8.29
C ALA A 159 -11.44 -3.20 9.80
N GLU A 160 -12.30 -2.41 10.45
CA GLU A 160 -12.55 -2.51 11.90
C GLU A 160 -11.26 -2.52 12.74
N SER A 161 -10.29 -1.68 12.35
CA SER A 161 -8.98 -1.50 13.02
C SER A 161 -7.97 -2.65 12.86
N ARG A 162 -8.17 -3.59 11.93
CA ARG A 162 -7.15 -4.59 11.56
C ARG A 162 -7.08 -4.80 10.06
N PHE A 163 -5.95 -5.25 9.56
CA PHE A 163 -5.86 -5.71 8.19
C PHE A 163 -6.57 -7.06 8.05
N GLY A 164 -7.48 -7.12 7.08
CA GLY A 164 -8.15 -8.36 6.71
C GLY A 164 -7.20 -9.35 6.02
N LYS A 165 -7.77 -10.45 5.51
CA LYS A 165 -7.05 -11.37 4.63
C LYS A 165 -6.50 -10.58 3.42
N PRO A 166 -5.22 -10.75 3.05
CA PRO A 166 -4.67 -10.03 1.91
C PRO A 166 -5.29 -10.50 0.60
N GLU A 167 -5.44 -9.57 -0.32
CA GLU A 167 -5.63 -9.86 -1.74
C GLU A 167 -4.26 -10.03 -2.39
N ILE A 168 -4.10 -11.04 -3.25
CA ILE A 168 -2.84 -11.27 -3.98
C ILE A 168 -3.16 -11.19 -5.47
N CYS A 169 -2.50 -10.26 -6.16
CA CYS A 169 -2.69 -10.00 -7.58
C CYS A 169 -1.38 -10.20 -8.33
N GLU A 170 -1.46 -10.56 -9.61
CA GLU A 170 -0.31 -10.43 -10.51
C GLU A 170 0.00 -8.94 -10.70
N LEU A 171 1.28 -8.60 -10.82
CA LEU A 171 1.73 -7.28 -11.26
C LEU A 171 1.52 -7.14 -12.78
N ALA A 172 0.26 -7.17 -13.19
CA ALA A 172 -0.21 -7.07 -14.55
C ALA A 172 -1.63 -6.48 -14.59
N GLY A 173 -1.94 -5.70 -15.62
CA GLY A 173 -3.26 -5.12 -15.79
C GLY A 173 -3.57 -3.98 -14.82
N GLU A 174 -4.79 -3.93 -14.31
CA GLU A 174 -5.24 -2.86 -13.41
C GLU A 174 -5.43 -3.40 -12.01
N THR A 175 -4.85 -2.72 -11.02
CA THR A 175 -5.11 -2.98 -9.60
C THR A 175 -5.78 -1.74 -9.02
N PRO A 176 -7.05 -1.81 -8.61
CA PRO A 176 -7.75 -0.65 -8.06
C PRO A 176 -7.17 -0.28 -6.70
N VAL A 177 -6.93 1.02 -6.51
CA VAL A 177 -6.61 1.58 -5.20
C VAL A 177 -7.94 1.89 -4.50
N ALA A 178 -8.29 1.11 -3.48
CA ALA A 178 -9.59 1.18 -2.85
C ALA A 178 -9.81 2.54 -2.15
N ILE A 179 -8.76 3.12 -1.57
CA ILE A 179 -8.83 4.44 -0.93
C ILE A 179 -9.16 5.59 -1.90
N LEU A 180 -8.96 5.38 -3.21
CA LEU A 180 -9.24 6.36 -4.28
C LEU A 180 -10.58 6.06 -4.99
N SER A 181 -11.30 5.02 -4.58
CA SER A 181 -12.51 4.54 -5.26
C SER A 181 -13.81 5.20 -4.79
N GLY A 182 -13.74 6.21 -3.92
CA GLY A 182 -14.83 7.17 -3.75
C GLY A 182 -14.86 8.10 -4.97
N ASP A 183 -15.78 7.85 -5.90
CA ASP A 183 -16.04 8.64 -7.10
C ASP A 183 -14.80 9.12 -7.89
N GLY A 184 -14.10 8.17 -8.49
CA GLY A 184 -13.37 8.44 -9.73
C GLY A 184 -11.89 8.12 -9.72
N LEU A 185 -11.53 6.83 -9.78
CA LEU A 185 -10.26 6.44 -10.39
C LEU A 185 -10.25 4.97 -10.83
N ARG A 186 -10.44 4.74 -12.13
CA ARG A 186 -10.11 3.48 -12.79
C ARG A 186 -9.03 3.78 -13.82
N ARG A 187 -7.77 3.47 -13.52
CA ARG A 187 -6.71 3.47 -14.54
C ARG A 187 -5.78 2.25 -14.36
N PRO A 188 -5.36 1.61 -15.47
CA PRO A 188 -4.44 0.47 -15.48
C PRO A 188 -3.05 0.85 -14.98
N LEU A 189 -2.38 -0.09 -14.28
CA LEU A 189 -0.93 -0.03 -14.11
C LEU A 189 -0.27 -0.49 -15.43
N PRO A 190 0.53 0.32 -16.15
CA PRO A 190 1.36 -0.18 -17.24
C PRO A 190 2.25 -1.33 -16.78
N SER A 191 2.23 -2.37 -17.60
CA SER A 191 3.16 -3.50 -17.53
C SER A 191 4.60 -3.03 -17.71
N ALA A 192 5.51 -3.60 -16.92
CA ALA A 192 6.95 -3.52 -17.18
C ALA A 192 7.25 -3.83 -18.66
N HIS A 193 8.15 -3.05 -19.26
CA HIS A 193 8.51 -3.15 -20.67
C HIS A 193 8.82 -4.60 -21.07
N ARG A 194 8.01 -5.16 -21.96
CA ARG A 194 8.33 -6.40 -22.67
C ARG A 194 9.40 -6.09 -23.71
N SER A 195 10.63 -6.54 -23.48
CA SER A 195 11.51 -6.90 -24.59
C SER A 195 10.85 -8.06 -25.35
N GLY A 196 10.72 -7.89 -26.67
CA GLY A 196 9.68 -8.53 -27.46
C GLY A 196 9.79 -10.04 -27.64
N LYS A 197 8.62 -10.67 -27.80
CA LYS A 197 8.21 -11.46 -28.97
C LYS A 197 6.72 -11.76 -28.86
N ALA A 198 5.99 -11.43 -29.92
CA ALA A 198 4.54 -11.61 -29.98
C ALA A 198 4.17 -13.09 -30.01
N ALA A 199 3.40 -13.55 -29.04
CA ALA A 199 2.62 -14.77 -29.13
C ALA A 199 1.14 -14.39 -29.00
N ARG A 200 0.37 -14.66 -30.06
CA ARG A 200 -1.08 -14.48 -30.07
C ARG A 200 -1.71 -15.49 -29.10
N GLY A 201 -2.18 -15.00 -27.94
CA GLY A 201 -2.97 -15.76 -26.98
C GLY A 201 -4.32 -15.09 -26.76
N ARG A 202 -5.40 -15.89 -26.76
CA ARG A 202 -6.79 -15.45 -26.57
C ARG A 202 -6.94 -14.66 -25.26
N ARG A 203 -7.76 -13.61 -25.31
CA ARG A 203 -8.12 -12.78 -24.15
C ARG A 203 -9.16 -13.54 -23.33
N ASP A 204 -8.75 -14.12 -22.21
CA ASP A 204 -9.69 -14.49 -21.15
C ASP A 204 -9.97 -13.25 -20.32
N ARG A 205 -11.20 -12.74 -20.44
CA ARG A 205 -11.68 -11.60 -19.65
C ARG A 205 -11.81 -12.07 -18.20
N CYS A 206 -11.19 -11.37 -17.26
CA CYS A 206 -11.59 -11.43 -15.86
C CYS A 206 -13.09 -11.10 -15.78
N CYS A 207 -13.87 -11.98 -15.15
CA CYS A 207 -15.28 -11.76 -14.88
C CYS A 207 -15.44 -10.52 -14.00
N SER A 208 -15.79 -9.39 -14.61
CA SER A 208 -16.49 -8.33 -13.90
C SER A 208 -17.95 -8.79 -13.68
N PRO A 209 -18.53 -8.64 -12.49
CA PRO A 209 -19.97 -8.75 -12.36
C PRO A 209 -20.59 -7.53 -13.07
N ALA A 210 -21.30 -7.79 -14.17
CA ALA A 210 -22.12 -6.77 -14.82
C ALA A 210 -23.46 -6.61 -14.08
N PRO A 211 -24.06 -5.41 -14.12
CA PRO A 211 -25.10 -4.98 -13.20
C PRO A 211 -26.53 -5.33 -13.65
N SER A 212 -27.44 -5.20 -12.68
CA SER A 212 -28.89 -4.99 -12.80
C SER A 212 -29.79 -6.21 -13.06
N CYS A 213 -30.72 -6.41 -12.12
CA CYS A 213 -32.14 -6.75 -12.29
C CYS A 213 -32.69 -7.06 -10.88
N VAL A 214 -33.76 -6.51 -10.31
CA VAL A 214 -34.81 -5.51 -10.59
C VAL A 214 -35.47 -5.29 -9.20
N GLY A 215 -36.12 -4.14 -8.95
CA GLY A 215 -37.21 -4.16 -7.96
C GLY A 215 -37.54 -2.85 -7.29
N ARG A 216 -38.25 -1.99 -8.01
CA ARG A 216 -39.01 -0.86 -7.46
C ARG A 216 -40.07 -1.44 -6.51
N LEU A 217 -40.04 -1.09 -5.22
CA LEU A 217 -41.10 -1.41 -4.27
C LEU A 217 -42.29 -0.49 -4.55
N THR A 218 -43.43 -1.08 -4.94
CA THR A 218 -44.75 -0.50 -4.73
C THR A 218 -45.59 -1.52 -3.97
N GLU A 219 -46.47 -0.99 -3.13
CA GLU A 219 -47.20 -1.64 -2.06
C GLU A 219 -48.12 -2.80 -2.47
N THR A 220 -48.42 -3.63 -1.48
CA THR A 220 -49.53 -4.61 -1.34
C THR A 220 -49.31 -6.06 -1.81
N GLY A 221 -49.38 -6.99 -0.84
CA GLY A 221 -50.09 -8.28 -0.99
C GLY A 221 -49.29 -9.58 -1.18
N SER A 222 -48.92 -10.23 -0.07
CA SER A 222 -48.82 -11.69 0.20
C SER A 222 -47.95 -12.67 -0.65
N PRO A 223 -47.28 -13.68 -0.03
CA PRO A 223 -46.33 -14.56 -0.71
C PRO A 223 -46.94 -15.89 -1.21
N PRO A 224 -46.38 -16.51 -2.28
CA PRO A 224 -46.59 -17.93 -2.55
C PRO A 224 -45.41 -18.82 -2.08
N ARG A 225 -45.77 -20.05 -1.72
CA ARG A 225 -44.92 -21.13 -1.20
C ARG A 225 -44.18 -21.91 -2.29
N SER A 226 -43.03 -22.46 -1.89
CA SER A 226 -42.41 -23.74 -2.31
C SER A 226 -42.23 -24.06 -3.80
N GLY A 227 -40.96 -24.22 -4.21
CA GLY A 227 -40.60 -24.94 -5.42
C GLY A 227 -39.09 -24.99 -5.65
N ARG A 228 -38.49 -26.18 -5.51
CA ARG A 228 -37.11 -26.47 -5.95
C ARG A 228 -37.03 -26.40 -7.47
N SER A 229 -35.94 -25.87 -8.04
CA SER A 229 -35.23 -26.47 -9.19
C SER A 229 -33.95 -25.71 -9.59
N PRO A 230 -33.02 -26.38 -10.32
CA PRO A 230 -31.57 -26.14 -10.31
C PRO A 230 -31.06 -25.43 -11.58
N CYS A 231 -29.90 -24.77 -11.52
CA CYS A 231 -29.22 -24.28 -12.72
C CYS A 231 -27.67 -24.31 -12.63
N TRP A 232 -27.12 -25.26 -13.39
CA TRP A 232 -25.83 -25.29 -14.15
C TRP A 232 -24.50 -25.11 -13.42
N ARG A 233 -23.60 -26.11 -13.41
CA ARG A 233 -22.79 -26.75 -14.48
C ARG A 233 -21.64 -25.89 -15.03
N SER A 234 -20.44 -26.35 -14.65
CA SER A 234 -19.21 -26.51 -15.45
C SER A 234 -18.66 -25.34 -16.27
N CYS A 235 -17.55 -24.76 -15.80
CA CYS A 235 -16.51 -24.21 -16.65
C CYS A 235 -15.64 -25.34 -17.23
N ARG A 236 -15.62 -25.49 -18.56
CA ARG A 236 -14.51 -26.12 -19.29
C ARG A 236 -14.11 -25.19 -20.44
N ARG A 237 -12.81 -24.87 -20.45
CA ARG A 237 -11.96 -24.27 -21.48
C ARG A 237 -12.19 -22.81 -21.82
#